data_AF-T0ZYH5-F1
#
_entry.id   AF-T0ZYH5-F1
#
_cell.length_a   1.000
_cell.length_b   1.000
_cell.length_c   1.000
_cell.angle_alpha   90.00
_cell.angle_beta   90.00
_cell.angle_gamma   90.00
#
_symmetry.space_group_name_H-M   'P 1'
#
loop_
_entity.id
_entity.type
_entity.pdbx_description
1 polymer ?
#
loop_
_entity_poly.entity_id
_entity_poly.type
_entity_poly.pdbx_seq_one_letter_code
_entity_poly.pdbx_strand_id
1 'polypeptide(L)'
;GALLIQLLFALAVAMIMVRPFKGNRFFSTIVIIPFGISTVVSAWVFSEIFSAIGGYANSFLQIFGVAVNWHSSLTSELGIVMFSDFWKNTPLIALILFGGLSSVSPSLYEAAAVDGAGPLKRFLHITLPAIAPLMGIALLIRGVSEFNIFALPLVLVGYYPSFMNTLIYYNYQSVLNVGYAYSASVILLVIIMIYAAIVLARGRRNQNMTK
;
A
#
# COMPACT_ATOMS: atom_id res chain seq x y z
N GLY A 1 -9.31 3.91 3.67
CA GLY A 1 -8.35 4.44 4.66
C GLY A 1 -6.93 4.01 4.34
N ALA A 2 -6.65 2.71 4.46
CA ALA A 2 -5.32 2.11 4.28
C ALA A 2 -4.54 2.60 3.05
N LEU A 3 -5.16 2.52 1.86
CA LEU A 3 -4.51 2.89 0.60
C LEU A 3 -4.09 4.37 0.52
N LEU A 4 -4.84 5.28 1.13
CA LEU A 4 -4.47 6.70 1.18
C LEU A 4 -3.25 6.92 2.07
N ILE A 5 -3.19 6.23 3.21
CA ILE A 5 -2.05 6.29 4.14
C ILE A 5 -0.81 5.72 3.45
N GLN A 6 -0.93 4.59 2.76
CA GLN A 6 0.13 4.00 1.94
C GLN A 6 0.63 4.99 0.88
N LEU A 7 -0.28 5.65 0.15
CA LEU A 7 0.09 6.61 -0.89
C LEU A 7 0.86 7.81 -0.32
N LEU A 8 0.40 8.39 0.79
CA LEU A 8 1.06 9.53 1.43
C LEU A 8 2.45 9.17 1.95
N PHE A 9 2.57 8.00 2.58
CA PHE A 9 3.87 7.53 3.07
C PHE A 9 4.82 7.18 1.92
N ALA A 10 4.32 6.49 0.89
CA ALA A 10 5.09 6.19 -0.31
C ALA A 10 5.56 7.45 -1.04
N LEU A 11 4.75 8.51 -1.07
CA LEU A 11 5.14 9.80 -1.61
C LEU A 11 6.28 10.42 -0.80
N ALA A 12 6.21 10.38 0.53
CA ALA A 12 7.29 10.85 1.39
C ALA A 12 8.59 10.08 1.13
N VAL A 13 8.51 8.75 1.05
CA VAL A 13 9.66 7.88 0.74
C VAL A 13 10.22 8.17 -0.65
N ALA A 14 9.37 8.28 -1.68
CA ALA A 14 9.79 8.58 -3.04
C ALA A 14 10.50 9.94 -3.14
N MET A 15 10.01 10.96 -2.43
CA MET A 15 10.67 12.27 -2.36
C MET A 15 12.06 12.21 -1.72
N ILE A 16 12.29 11.29 -0.77
CA ILE A 16 13.62 11.05 -0.20
C ILE A 16 14.51 10.35 -1.23
N MET A 17 14.00 9.31 -1.90
CA MET A 17 14.76 8.53 -2.89
C MET A 17 15.27 9.39 -4.07
N VAL A 18 14.53 10.42 -4.48
CA VAL A 18 14.92 11.34 -5.57
C VAL A 18 16.05 12.28 -5.16
N ARG A 19 16.18 12.59 -3.87
CA ARG A 19 17.17 13.58 -3.42
C ARG A 19 18.58 12.99 -3.46
N PRO A 20 19.57 13.74 -3.97
CA PRO A 20 20.96 13.31 -3.89
C PRO A 20 21.48 13.49 -2.46
N PHE A 21 21.76 12.39 -1.76
CA PHE A 21 22.46 12.40 -0.48
C PHE A 21 23.42 11.20 -0.34
N LYS A 22 24.42 11.32 0.53
CA LYS A 22 25.36 10.24 0.83
C LYS A 22 24.59 9.06 1.44
N GLY A 23 24.57 7.91 0.74
CA GLY A 23 23.82 6.72 1.16
C GLY A 23 22.45 6.54 0.49
N ASN A 24 22.04 7.41 -0.45
CA ASN A 24 20.74 7.30 -1.12
C ASN A 24 20.51 5.93 -1.79
N ARG A 25 21.54 5.36 -2.43
CA ARG A 25 21.44 4.02 -3.03
C ARG A 25 21.11 2.95 -1.98
N PHE A 26 21.80 2.98 -0.84
CA PHE A 26 21.58 2.04 0.26
C PHE A 26 20.17 2.18 0.85
N PHE A 27 19.73 3.41 1.09
CA PHE A 27 18.36 3.71 1.54
C PHE A 27 17.32 3.17 0.56
N SER A 28 17.47 3.49 -0.73
CA SER A 28 16.57 3.05 -1.79
C SER A 28 16.50 1.53 -1.88
N THR A 29 17.65 0.84 -1.76
CA THR A 29 17.69 -0.63 -1.73
C THR A 29 16.90 -1.19 -0.55
N ILE A 30 17.13 -0.70 0.67
CA ILE A 30 16.42 -1.17 1.87
C ILE A 30 14.90 -0.99 1.72
N VAL A 31 14.47 0.17 1.24
CA VAL A 31 13.06 0.47 1.03
C VAL A 31 12.42 -0.52 0.04
N ILE A 32 13.14 -0.98 -0.98
CA ILE A 32 12.60 -1.85 -2.04
C ILE A 32 12.53 -3.32 -1.61
N ILE A 33 13.41 -3.78 -0.70
CA ILE A 33 13.51 -5.19 -0.28
C ILE A 33 12.15 -5.84 0.05
N PRO A 34 11.25 -5.23 0.85
CA PRO A 34 9.99 -5.85 1.24
C PRO A 34 9.12 -6.28 0.05
N PHE A 35 9.15 -5.52 -1.04
CA PHE A 35 8.35 -5.83 -2.22
C PHE A 35 8.82 -7.11 -2.93
N GLY A 36 10.12 -7.41 -2.88
CA GLY A 36 10.70 -8.61 -3.49
C GLY A 36 10.42 -9.91 -2.72
N ILE A 37 9.97 -9.82 -1.47
CA ILE A 37 9.67 -11.00 -0.64
C ILE A 37 8.31 -11.58 -1.05
N SER A 38 8.18 -12.90 -1.18
CA SER A 38 6.88 -13.54 -1.45
C SER A 38 5.81 -13.14 -0.41
N THR A 39 4.56 -12.98 -0.86
CA THR A 39 3.44 -12.65 0.04
C THR A 39 3.26 -13.68 1.13
N VAL A 40 3.38 -14.97 0.82
CA VAL A 40 3.21 -16.05 1.82
C VAL A 40 4.34 -16.02 2.84
N VAL A 41 5.58 -15.82 2.40
CA VAL A 41 6.74 -15.71 3.30
C VAL A 41 6.59 -14.50 4.21
N SER A 42 6.19 -13.36 3.66
CA SER A 42 5.94 -12.15 4.45
C SER A 42 4.85 -12.39 5.50
N ALA A 43 3.75 -13.03 5.10
CA ALA A 43 2.64 -13.34 5.98
C ALA A 43 3.07 -14.25 7.14
N TRP A 44 3.87 -15.28 6.85
CA TRP A 44 4.41 -16.19 7.86
C TRP A 44 5.37 -15.48 8.83
N VAL A 45 6.27 -14.64 8.32
CA VAL A 45 7.15 -13.83 9.20
C VAL A 45 6.31 -12.93 10.11
N PHE A 46 5.26 -12.29 9.58
CA PHE A 46 4.40 -11.46 10.40
C PHE A 46 3.53 -12.25 11.39
N SER A 47 3.14 -13.50 11.10
CA SER A 47 2.43 -14.34 12.07
C SER A 47 3.31 -14.67 13.27
N GLU A 48 4.61 -14.90 13.04
CA GLU A 48 5.57 -15.08 14.13
C GLU A 48 5.83 -13.78 14.90
N ILE A 49 5.89 -12.64 14.22
CA ILE A 49 6.06 -11.33 14.87
C ILE A 49 4.87 -11.01 15.79
N PHE A 50 3.65 -11.20 15.30
CA PHE A 50 2.41 -10.84 16.00
C PHE A 50 1.79 -12.00 16.79
N SER A 51 2.48 -13.14 16.89
CA SER A 51 1.99 -14.30 17.63
C SER A 51 1.53 -13.92 19.05
N ALA A 52 0.37 -14.45 19.44
CA ALA A 52 -0.22 -14.23 20.76
C ALA A 52 0.68 -14.73 21.90
N ILE A 53 1.48 -15.77 21.65
CA ILE A 53 2.38 -16.38 22.63
C ILE A 53 3.80 -16.39 22.05
N GLY A 54 4.73 -15.71 22.72
CA GLY A 54 6.15 -15.69 22.34
C GLY A 54 6.47 -14.88 21.08
N GLY A 55 5.53 -14.09 20.55
CA GLY A 55 5.75 -13.29 19.34
C GLY A 55 6.81 -12.21 19.51
N TYR A 56 7.60 -11.98 18.46
CA TYR A 56 8.74 -11.05 18.51
C TYR A 56 8.34 -9.62 18.88
N ALA A 57 7.16 -9.15 18.46
CA ALA A 57 6.67 -7.81 18.82
C ALA A 57 6.46 -7.69 20.34
N ASN A 58 5.81 -8.68 20.96
CA ASN A 58 5.59 -8.68 22.40
C ASN A 58 6.88 -8.89 23.19
N SER A 59 7.78 -9.74 22.71
CA SER A 59 9.12 -9.91 23.31
C SER A 59 9.89 -8.58 23.35
N PHE A 60 9.78 -7.76 22.32
CA PHE A 60 10.36 -6.41 22.32
C PHE A 60 9.63 -5.45 23.27
N LEU A 61 8.29 -5.44 23.27
CA LEU A 61 7.50 -4.56 24.14
C LEU A 61 7.64 -4.91 25.62
N GLN A 62 7.96 -6.16 25.95
CA GLN A 62 8.19 -6.60 27.32
C GLN A 62 9.37 -5.89 27.98
N ILE A 63 10.35 -5.41 27.20
CA ILE A 63 11.46 -4.58 27.70
C ILE A 63 10.93 -3.29 28.37
N PHE A 64 9.78 -2.79 27.89
CA PHE A 64 9.10 -1.62 28.44
C PHE A 64 7.97 -1.98 29.41
N GLY A 65 7.82 -3.26 29.78
CA GLY A 65 6.74 -3.74 30.64
C GLY A 65 5.36 -3.75 29.98
N VAL A 66 5.29 -3.69 28.65
CA VAL A 66 4.03 -3.63 27.89
C VAL A 66 3.75 -4.99 27.25
N ALA A 67 2.52 -5.48 27.40
CA ALA A 67 2.02 -6.67 26.72
C ALA A 67 0.78 -6.31 25.91
N VAL A 68 0.77 -6.67 24.62
CA VAL A 68 -0.33 -6.37 23.69
C VAL A 68 -0.87 -7.66 23.11
N ASN A 69 -2.17 -7.88 23.21
CA ASN A 69 -2.80 -8.98 22.49
C ASN A 69 -3.22 -8.50 21.08
N TRP A 70 -2.40 -8.82 20.08
CA TRP A 70 -2.61 -8.44 18.68
C TRP A 70 -3.83 -9.12 18.03
N HIS A 71 -4.36 -10.18 18.67
CA HIS A 71 -5.53 -10.95 18.24
C HIS A 71 -6.74 -10.75 19.17
N SER A 72 -6.73 -9.69 19.98
CA SER A 72 -7.78 -9.46 21.00
C SER A 72 -9.13 -9.05 20.43
N SER A 73 -9.15 -8.52 19.19
CA SER A 73 -10.34 -7.94 18.59
C SER A 73 -10.22 -7.88 17.07
N LEU A 74 -11.37 -7.76 16.40
CA LEU A 74 -11.46 -7.50 14.96
C LEU A 74 -10.57 -6.32 14.53
N THR A 75 -10.56 -5.24 15.31
CA THR A 75 -9.76 -4.05 14.99
C THR A 75 -8.27 -4.32 15.10
N SER A 76 -7.84 -5.10 16.11
CA SER A 76 -6.44 -5.50 16.28
C SER A 76 -5.96 -6.36 15.11
N GLU A 77 -6.78 -7.33 14.69
CA GLU A 77 -6.48 -8.26 13.59
C GLU A 77 -6.45 -7.55 12.23
N LEU A 78 -7.40 -6.64 11.99
CA LEU A 78 -7.35 -5.77 10.81
C LEU A 78 -6.11 -4.87 10.85
N GLY A 79 -5.70 -4.39 12.03
CA GLY A 79 -4.51 -3.58 12.22
C GLY A 79 -3.23 -4.30 11.81
N ILE A 80 -3.02 -5.54 12.25
CA ILE A 80 -1.83 -6.33 11.88
C ILE A 80 -1.82 -6.68 10.39
N VAL A 81 -2.97 -7.00 9.78
CA VAL A 81 -3.05 -7.23 8.32
C VAL A 81 -2.72 -5.96 7.57
N MET A 82 -3.31 -4.83 7.96
CA MET A 82 -3.05 -3.52 7.34
C MET A 82 -1.59 -3.11 7.45
N PHE A 83 -0.97 -3.31 8.61
CA PHE A 83 0.45 -2.99 8.81
C PHE A 83 1.36 -3.89 7.96
N SER A 84 1.07 -5.18 7.92
CA SER A 84 1.85 -6.16 7.14
C SER A 84 1.75 -5.88 5.63
N ASP A 85 0.55 -5.57 5.14
CA ASP A 85 0.33 -5.17 3.74
C ASP A 85 1.05 -3.84 3.43
N PHE A 86 0.90 -2.86 4.33
CA PHE A 86 1.57 -1.56 4.21
C PHE A 86 3.08 -1.72 4.07
N TRP A 87 3.74 -2.47 4.95
CA TRP A 87 5.19 -2.69 4.88
C TRP A 87 5.60 -3.37 3.57
N LYS A 88 4.84 -4.38 3.14
CA LYS A 88 5.16 -5.16 1.95
C LYS A 88 4.98 -4.39 0.65
N ASN A 89 3.91 -3.61 0.54
CA ASN A 89 3.44 -3.08 -0.75
C ASN A 89 3.67 -1.58 -0.96
N THR A 90 3.94 -0.82 0.11
CA THR A 90 4.39 0.58 0.01
C THR A 90 5.56 0.77 -0.96
N PRO A 91 6.57 -0.12 -1.04
CA PRO A 91 7.70 0.10 -1.94
C PRO A 91 7.30 0.14 -3.41
N LEU A 92 6.28 -0.59 -3.84
CA LEU A 92 5.78 -0.54 -5.21
C LEU A 92 5.23 0.86 -5.55
N ILE A 93 4.44 1.44 -4.64
CA ILE A 93 3.92 2.80 -4.82
C ILE A 93 5.07 3.80 -4.85
N ALA A 94 6.04 3.66 -3.93
CA ALA A 94 7.19 4.54 -3.86
C ALA A 94 8.01 4.47 -5.15
N LEU A 95 8.20 3.29 -5.74
CA LEU A 95 8.89 3.09 -7.02
C LEU A 95 8.18 3.78 -8.20
N ILE A 96 6.85 3.65 -8.27
CA ILE A 96 6.04 4.31 -9.32
C ILE A 96 6.19 5.84 -9.20
N LEU A 97 6.05 6.37 -7.99
CA LEU A 97 6.17 7.81 -7.74
C LEU A 97 7.60 8.31 -7.92
N PHE A 98 8.61 7.51 -7.55
CA PHE A 98 10.03 7.81 -7.75
C PHE A 98 10.36 8.01 -9.23
N GLY A 99 9.86 7.13 -10.12
CA GLY A 99 10.04 7.29 -11.56
C GLY A 99 9.44 8.59 -12.10
N GLY A 100 8.28 8.99 -11.56
CA GLY A 100 7.63 10.26 -11.88
C GLY A 100 8.36 11.50 -11.40
N LEU A 101 8.79 11.47 -10.15
CA LEU A 101 9.53 12.59 -9.57
C LEU A 101 10.89 12.77 -10.25
N SER A 102 11.52 11.67 -10.68
CA SER A 102 12.81 11.69 -11.37
C SER A 102 12.74 12.27 -12.79
N SER A 103 11.55 12.35 -13.40
CA SER A 103 11.39 12.92 -14.75
C SER A 103 11.17 14.44 -14.74
N VAL A 104 10.92 15.05 -13.57
CA VAL A 104 10.71 16.50 -13.46
C VAL A 104 12.04 17.23 -13.58
N SER A 105 12.14 18.14 -14.55
CA SER A 105 13.37 18.91 -14.78
C SER A 105 13.77 19.75 -13.55
N PRO A 106 15.04 19.70 -13.09
CA PRO A 106 15.55 20.57 -12.04
C PRO A 106 15.36 22.07 -12.34
N SER A 107 15.43 22.46 -13.62
CA SER A 107 15.30 23.87 -14.04
C SER A 107 13.95 24.49 -13.68
N LEU A 108 12.87 23.69 -13.61
CA LEU A 108 11.55 24.19 -13.17
C LEU A 108 11.57 24.58 -11.69
N TYR A 109 12.29 23.83 -10.86
CA TYR A 109 12.43 24.12 -9.44
C TYR A 109 13.35 25.32 -9.17
N GLU A 110 14.36 25.51 -10.01
CA GLU A 110 15.28 26.65 -9.97
C GLU A 110 14.58 27.94 -10.42
N ALA A 111 13.86 27.92 -11.55
CA ALA A 111 13.09 29.07 -12.02
C ALA A 111 12.06 29.54 -10.97
N ALA A 112 11.29 28.60 -10.42
CA ALA A 112 10.35 28.91 -9.35
C ALA A 112 11.04 29.40 -8.06
N ALA A 113 12.32 29.05 -7.84
CA ALA A 113 13.09 29.58 -6.73
C ALA A 113 13.42 31.05 -6.90
N VAL A 114 13.82 31.44 -8.11
CA VAL A 114 14.10 32.83 -8.49
C VAL A 114 12.83 33.68 -8.36
N ASP A 115 11.67 33.12 -8.71
CA ASP A 115 10.34 33.76 -8.55
C ASP A 115 9.85 33.83 -7.08
N GLY A 116 10.68 33.44 -6.10
CA GLY A 116 10.34 33.48 -4.68
C GLY A 116 9.33 32.42 -4.23
N ALA A 117 9.09 31.37 -5.04
CA ALA A 117 8.22 30.27 -4.62
C ALA A 117 8.93 29.44 -3.53
N GLY A 118 8.33 29.37 -2.34
CA GLY A 118 8.80 28.50 -1.26
C GLY A 118 8.59 27.00 -1.54
N PRO A 119 9.14 26.10 -0.69
CA PRO A 119 9.07 24.65 -0.88
C PRO A 119 7.65 24.11 -1.04
N LEU A 120 6.70 24.62 -0.25
CA LEU A 120 5.29 24.21 -0.33
C LEU A 120 4.64 24.64 -1.66
N LYS A 121 4.93 25.85 -2.15
CA LYS A 121 4.41 26.32 -3.44
C LYS A 121 4.94 25.46 -4.58
N ARG A 122 6.24 25.15 -4.59
CA ARG A 122 6.86 24.28 -5.60
C ARG A 122 6.27 22.87 -5.54
N PHE A 123 6.07 22.31 -4.35
CA PHE A 123 5.42 21.01 -4.21
C PHE A 123 4.00 21.00 -4.79
N LEU A 124 3.16 21.97 -4.43
CA LEU A 124 1.76 22.00 -4.85
C LEU A 124 1.56 22.33 -6.34
N HIS A 125 2.44 23.15 -6.94
CA HIS A 125 2.24 23.65 -8.31
C HIS A 125 3.15 23.01 -9.36
N ILE A 126 4.25 22.37 -8.94
CA ILE A 126 5.19 21.70 -9.86
C ILE A 126 5.16 20.20 -9.60
N THR A 127 5.50 19.77 -8.38
CA THR A 127 5.68 18.35 -8.07
C THR A 127 4.38 17.57 -8.14
N LEU A 128 3.35 18.01 -7.40
CA LEU A 128 2.09 17.30 -7.26
C LEU A 128 1.33 17.16 -8.60
N PRO A 129 1.23 18.22 -9.44
CA PRO A 129 0.61 18.09 -10.76
C PRO A 129 1.40 17.16 -11.69
N ALA A 130 2.74 17.22 -11.66
CA ALA A 130 3.58 16.38 -12.49
C ALA A 130 3.44 14.88 -12.18
N ILE A 131 3.27 14.51 -10.90
CA ILE A 131 3.13 13.11 -10.49
C ILE A 131 1.68 12.65 -10.39
N ALA A 132 0.69 13.53 -10.47
CA ALA A 132 -0.73 13.19 -10.34
C ALA A 132 -1.19 12.04 -11.26
N PRO A 133 -0.75 11.94 -12.54
CA PRO A 133 -1.09 10.79 -13.39
C PRO A 133 -0.55 9.48 -12.82
N LEU A 134 0.67 9.49 -12.28
CA LEU A 134 1.32 8.31 -11.70
C LEU A 134 0.72 7.93 -10.35
N MET A 135 0.26 8.90 -9.56
CA MET A 135 -0.55 8.63 -8.36
C MET A 135 -1.85 7.90 -8.75
N GLY A 136 -2.49 8.30 -9.86
CA GLY A 136 -3.66 7.61 -10.40
C GLY A 136 -3.36 6.16 -10.79
N ILE A 137 -2.24 5.92 -11.47
CA ILE A 137 -1.79 4.56 -11.84
C ILE A 137 -1.48 3.72 -10.58
N ALA A 138 -0.75 4.29 -9.62
CA ALA A 138 -0.43 3.60 -8.37
C ALA A 138 -1.69 3.24 -7.59
N LEU A 139 -2.65 4.17 -7.49
CA LEU A 139 -3.96 3.93 -6.88
C LEU A 139 -4.72 2.83 -7.61
N LEU A 140 -4.74 2.85 -8.94
CA LEU A 140 -5.42 1.81 -9.73
C LEU A 140 -4.84 0.42 -9.44
N ILE A 141 -3.52 0.27 -9.62
CA ILE A 141 -2.82 -1.02 -9.45
C ILE A 141 -2.99 -1.52 -8.02
N ARG A 142 -2.72 -0.67 -7.03
CA ARG A 142 -2.80 -1.07 -5.63
C ARG A 142 -4.22 -1.27 -5.16
N GLY A 143 -5.16 -0.38 -5.50
CA GLY A 143 -6.54 -0.55 -5.10
C GLY A 143 -7.16 -1.85 -5.61
N VAL A 144 -6.89 -2.22 -6.87
CA VAL A 144 -7.29 -3.54 -7.40
C VAL A 144 -6.63 -4.68 -6.60
N SER A 145 -5.36 -4.54 -6.24
CA SER A 145 -4.64 -5.54 -5.43
C SER A 145 -5.22 -5.68 -4.01
N GLU A 146 -5.62 -4.57 -3.39
CA GLU A 146 -6.24 -4.55 -2.04
C GLU A 146 -7.57 -5.32 -2.04
N PHE A 147 -8.43 -5.11 -3.06
CA PHE A 147 -9.67 -5.87 -3.18
C PHE A 147 -9.42 -7.37 -3.42
N ASN A 148 -8.29 -7.71 -4.05
CA ASN A 148 -7.87 -9.09 -4.29
C ASN A 148 -6.98 -9.67 -3.18
N ILE A 149 -6.88 -9.01 -2.02
CA ILE A 149 -6.05 -9.52 -0.93
C ILE A 149 -6.57 -10.87 -0.45
N PHE A 150 -5.67 -11.86 -0.33
CA PHE A 150 -6.02 -13.24 0.00
C PHE A 150 -4.96 -13.93 0.86
N ALA A 151 -3.77 -14.16 0.29
CA ALA A 151 -2.75 -14.98 0.95
C ALA A 151 -2.25 -14.36 2.28
N LEU A 152 -2.10 -13.04 2.32
CA LEU A 152 -1.64 -12.33 3.52
C LEU A 152 -2.60 -12.50 4.71
N PRO A 153 -3.90 -12.13 4.62
CA PRO A 153 -4.82 -12.32 5.74
C PRO A 153 -5.06 -13.79 6.06
N LEU A 154 -5.12 -14.68 5.06
CA LEU A 154 -5.34 -16.10 5.29
C LEU A 154 -4.25 -16.72 6.17
N VAL A 155 -2.98 -16.39 5.92
CA VAL A 155 -1.87 -16.92 6.72
C VAL A 155 -1.76 -16.21 8.08
N LEU A 156 -2.05 -14.91 8.13
CA LEU A 156 -1.83 -14.10 9.34
C LEU A 156 -2.92 -14.28 10.41
N VAL A 157 -4.19 -14.33 9.98
CA VAL A 157 -5.36 -14.37 10.88
C VAL A 157 -6.34 -15.49 10.53
N GLY A 158 -6.14 -16.20 9.41
CA GLY A 158 -7.02 -17.28 9.00
C GLY A 158 -8.27 -16.79 8.26
N TYR A 159 -9.39 -17.47 8.52
CA TYR A 159 -10.69 -17.15 7.91
C TYR A 159 -11.48 -16.08 8.66
N TYR A 160 -11.04 -15.74 9.87
CA TYR A 160 -11.67 -14.77 10.75
C TYR A 160 -10.61 -13.78 11.27
N PRO A 161 -10.81 -12.47 11.06
CA PRO A 161 -11.92 -11.84 10.37
C PRO A 161 -11.95 -12.16 8.87
N SER A 162 -13.15 -12.28 8.33
CA SER A 162 -13.33 -12.70 6.94
C SER A 162 -13.12 -11.54 5.98
N PHE A 163 -12.05 -11.62 5.18
CA PHE A 163 -11.89 -10.84 3.96
C PHE A 163 -12.67 -11.49 2.81
N MET A 164 -13.03 -10.71 1.79
CA MET A 164 -13.88 -11.22 0.69
C MET A 164 -13.29 -12.48 0.04
N ASN A 165 -12.00 -12.47 -0.33
CA ASN A 165 -11.38 -13.64 -0.96
C ASN A 165 -11.18 -14.81 0.00
N THR A 166 -10.87 -14.55 1.28
CA THR A 166 -10.77 -15.62 2.28
C THR A 166 -12.12 -16.28 2.53
N LEU A 167 -13.20 -15.49 2.49
CA LEU A 167 -14.58 -15.97 2.63
C LEU A 167 -15.04 -16.77 1.42
N ILE A 168 -14.73 -16.29 0.21
CA ILE A 168 -14.97 -17.00 -1.05
C ILE A 168 -14.26 -18.36 -1.00
N TYR A 169 -12.98 -18.37 -0.64
CA TYR A 169 -12.17 -19.59 -0.57
C TYR A 169 -12.70 -20.56 0.50
N TYR A 170 -13.06 -20.06 1.69
CA TYR A 170 -13.65 -20.88 2.75
C TYR A 170 -14.95 -21.57 2.30
N ASN A 171 -15.83 -20.83 1.62
CA ASN A 171 -17.09 -21.39 1.13
C ASN A 171 -16.88 -22.39 0.00
N TYR A 172 -15.89 -22.15 -0.86
CA TYR A 172 -15.55 -23.06 -1.94
C TYR A 172 -14.92 -24.36 -1.44
N GLN A 173 -13.91 -24.26 -0.57
CA GLN A 173 -13.06 -25.39 -0.20
C GLN A 173 -13.52 -26.14 1.06
N SER A 174 -14.03 -25.42 2.07
CA SER A 174 -14.34 -26.02 3.38
C SER A 174 -15.84 -26.27 3.55
N VAL A 175 -16.68 -25.32 3.17
CA VAL A 175 -18.16 -25.45 3.28
C VAL A 175 -18.75 -26.18 2.06
N LEU A 176 -18.02 -26.22 0.94
CA LEU A 176 -18.47 -26.75 -0.36
C LEU A 176 -19.74 -26.07 -0.91
N ASN A 177 -20.01 -24.83 -0.49
CA ASN A 177 -21.07 -24.00 -1.03
C ASN A 177 -20.55 -23.20 -2.23
N VAL A 178 -20.44 -23.90 -3.36
CA VAL A 178 -19.94 -23.32 -4.62
C VAL A 178 -20.82 -22.19 -5.14
N GLY A 179 -22.13 -22.26 -4.92
CA GLY A 179 -23.07 -21.21 -5.33
C GLY A 179 -22.76 -19.88 -4.65
N TYR A 180 -22.58 -19.91 -3.33
CA TYR A 180 -22.17 -18.73 -2.57
C TYR A 180 -20.82 -18.19 -3.04
N ALA A 181 -19.82 -19.06 -3.21
CA ALA A 181 -18.47 -18.67 -3.64
C ALA A 181 -18.50 -17.97 -5.02
N TYR A 182 -19.25 -18.49 -5.97
CA TYR A 182 -19.39 -17.89 -7.30
C TYR A 182 -20.12 -16.54 -7.26
N SER A 183 -21.24 -16.45 -6.53
CA SER A 183 -21.96 -15.18 -6.38
C SER A 183 -21.09 -14.10 -5.73
N ALA A 184 -20.37 -14.44 -4.65
CA ALA A 184 -19.46 -13.51 -3.99
C ALA A 184 -18.29 -13.09 -4.90
N SER A 185 -17.75 -14.00 -5.72
CA SER A 185 -16.70 -13.68 -6.71
C SER A 185 -17.17 -12.70 -7.78
N VAL A 186 -18.40 -12.88 -8.31
CA VAL A 186 -18.99 -11.96 -9.28
C VAL A 186 -19.22 -10.58 -8.67
N ILE A 187 -19.73 -10.52 -7.44
CA ILE A 187 -19.91 -9.25 -6.72
C ILE A 187 -18.57 -8.54 -6.53
N LEU A 188 -17.53 -9.26 -6.10
CA LEU A 188 -16.19 -8.70 -5.95
C LEU A 188 -15.64 -8.15 -7.27
N LEU A 189 -15.82 -8.89 -8.38
CA LEU A 189 -15.44 -8.44 -9.70
C LEU A 189 -16.13 -7.13 -10.09
N VAL A 190 -17.45 -7.02 -9.86
CA VAL A 190 -18.21 -5.79 -10.12
C VAL A 190 -17.68 -4.61 -9.29
N ILE A 191 -17.38 -4.83 -8.01
CA ILE A 191 -16.79 -3.81 -7.13
C ILE A 191 -15.44 -3.33 -7.68
N ILE A 192 -14.57 -4.26 -8.10
CA ILE A 192 -13.26 -3.94 -8.68
C ILE A 192 -13.41 -3.15 -9.99
N MET A 193 -14.36 -3.54 -10.86
CA MET A 193 -14.62 -2.82 -12.11
C MET A 193 -15.13 -1.39 -11.87
N ILE A 194 -16.05 -1.21 -10.91
CA ILE A 194 -16.55 0.12 -10.53
C ILE A 194 -15.41 0.97 -9.99
N TYR A 195 -14.59 0.42 -9.09
CA TYR A 195 -13.41 1.10 -8.55
C TYR A 195 -12.46 1.53 -9.66
N ALA A 196 -12.09 0.62 -10.56
CA ALA A 196 -11.19 0.90 -11.67
C ALA A 196 -11.77 1.97 -12.61
N ALA A 197 -13.05 1.90 -12.94
CA ALA A 197 -13.74 2.89 -13.78
C ALA A 197 -13.70 4.29 -13.14
N ILE A 198 -13.95 4.41 -11.84
CA ILE A 198 -13.89 5.69 -11.11
C ILE A 198 -12.48 6.28 -11.17
N VAL A 199 -11.44 5.47 -10.92
CA VAL A 199 -10.05 5.93 -10.94
C VAL A 199 -9.64 6.38 -12.35
N LEU A 200 -9.99 5.59 -13.38
CA LEU A 200 -9.69 5.91 -14.78
C LEU A 200 -10.43 7.17 -15.27
N ALA A 201 -11.71 7.33 -14.91
CA ALA A 201 -12.50 8.50 -15.28
C ALA A 201 -11.90 9.79 -14.68
N ARG A 202 -11.43 9.74 -13.43
CA ARG A 202 -10.72 10.86 -12.80
C ARG A 202 -9.37 11.15 -13.46
N GLY A 203 -8.63 10.12 -13.86
CA GLY A 203 -7.37 10.25 -14.58
C GLY A 203 -7.52 10.94 -15.94
N ARG A 204 -8.54 10.58 -16.73
CA ARG A 204 -8.83 11.19 -18.04
C ARG A 204 -9.19 12.68 -17.93
N ARG A 205 -9.98 13.06 -16.91
CA ARG A 205 -10.37 14.45 -16.68
C ARG A 205 -9.16 15.35 -16.42
N ASN A 206 -8.17 14.87 -15.68
CA ASN A 206 -6.96 15.63 -15.39
C ASN A 206 -6.07 15.83 -16.63
N GLN A 207 -5.96 14.84 -17.51
CA GLN A 207 -5.18 14.95 -18.75
C GLN A 207 -5.79 15.92 -19.76
N ASN A 208 -7.12 16.04 -19.79
CA ASN A 208 -7.82 16.97 -20.68
C ASN A 208 -7.75 18.44 -20.22
N MET A 209 -7.39 18.70 -18.95
CA MET A 209 -7.22 20.07 -18.43
C MET A 209 -5.79 20.59 -18.55
N THR A 210 -4.82 19.70 -18.82
CA THR A 210 -3.39 20.04 -19.01
C THR A 210 -2.99 20.20 -20.49
N LYS A 211 -3.92 19.97 -21.42
CA LYS A 211 -3.76 20.26 -22.85
C LYS A 211 -4.43 21.60 -23.15
#